data_AF-A0A958M944-F1
#
_entry.id   AF-A0A958M944-F1
#
_cell.length_a   1.000
_cell.length_b   1.000
_cell.length_c   1.000
_cell.angle_alpha   90.00
_cell.angle_beta   90.00
_cell.angle_gamma   90.00
#
_symmetry.space_group_name_H-M   'P 1'
#
loop_
_entity.id
_entity.type
_entity.pdbx_description
1 polymer ?
#
loop_
_entity_poly.entity_id
_entity_poly.type
_entity_poly.pdbx_seq_one_letter_code
_entity_poly.pdbx_strand_id
1 'polypeptide(L)'
;LETYDAILRQTTMVIKAACKVLQLTYARNRPDCQPTSEVFEQQEQQVLQQVNERLQGNTAKQKNPFPQDRLSWASWIIARLGGWKGYQSQKPPGPITMKNGLDRFAIYMEAFELFNSS
;
A
#
# COMPACT_ATOMS: atom_id res chain seq x y z
N LEU A 1 -9.91 -29.61 17.93
CA LEU A 1 -10.75 -28.77 17.04
C LEU A 1 -10.34 -27.30 17.17
N GLU A 2 -10.32 -26.72 18.37
CA GLU A 2 -9.91 -25.32 18.58
C GLU A 2 -8.51 -24.96 18.03
N THR A 3 -7.51 -25.83 18.19
CA THR A 3 -6.15 -25.59 17.68
C THR A 3 -6.09 -25.57 16.14
N TYR A 4 -6.93 -26.33 15.46
CA TYR A 4 -6.98 -26.38 13.99
C TYR A 4 -7.56 -25.07 13.44
N ASP A 5 -8.67 -24.60 14.02
CA ASP A 5 -9.32 -23.35 13.60
C ASP A 5 -8.41 -22.13 13.84
N ALA A 6 -7.68 -22.12 14.95
CA ALA A 6 -6.71 -21.06 15.26
C ALA A 6 -5.59 -20.98 14.20
N ILE A 7 -5.01 -22.14 13.85
CA ILE A 7 -3.97 -22.22 12.80
C ILE A 7 -4.54 -21.75 11.46
N LEU A 8 -5.74 -22.22 11.08
CA LEU A 8 -6.37 -21.85 9.81
C LEU A 8 -6.61 -20.34 9.70
N ARG A 9 -7.11 -19.70 10.76
CA ARG A 9 -7.30 -18.23 10.80
C ARG A 9 -5.98 -17.50 10.64
N GLN A 10 -4.94 -17.93 11.37
CA GLN A 10 -3.62 -17.31 11.28
C GLN A 10 -3.00 -17.47 9.89
N THR A 11 -3.05 -18.68 9.32
CA THR A 11 -2.59 -18.95 7.95
C THR A 11 -3.33 -18.08 6.92
N THR A 12 -4.66 -17.93 7.07
CA THR A 12 -5.47 -17.08 6.18
C THR A 12 -5.05 -15.61 6.24
N MET A 13 -4.79 -15.08 7.44
CA MET A 13 -4.29 -13.71 7.62
C MET A 13 -2.92 -13.52 6.95
N VAL A 14 -2.00 -14.47 7.14
CA VAL A 14 -0.66 -14.43 6.53
C VAL A 14 -0.76 -14.48 5.00
N ILE A 15 -1.60 -15.36 4.45
CA ILE A 15 -1.81 -15.46 3.00
C ILE A 15 -2.39 -14.16 2.45
N LYS A 16 -3.39 -13.56 3.11
CA LYS A 16 -3.98 -12.27 2.70
C LYS A 16 -2.92 -11.16 2.67
N ALA A 17 -2.09 -11.07 3.71
CA ALA A 17 -1.00 -10.09 3.77
C ALA A 17 0.05 -10.31 2.67
N ALA A 18 0.48 -11.57 2.46
CA ALA A 18 1.43 -11.91 1.40
C ALA A 18 0.86 -11.61 0.01
N CYS A 19 -0.41 -11.88 -0.22
CA CYS A 19 -1.10 -11.55 -1.47
C CYS A 19 -1.09 -10.04 -1.72
N LYS A 20 -1.41 -9.21 -0.72
CA LYS A 20 -1.38 -7.75 -0.84
C LYS A 20 0.02 -7.23 -1.19
N VAL A 21 1.07 -7.77 -0.58
CA VAL A 21 2.47 -7.47 -0.94
C VAL A 21 2.76 -7.80 -2.40
N LEU A 22 2.35 -8.97 -2.87
CA LEU A 22 2.55 -9.40 -4.25
C LEU A 22 1.74 -8.56 -5.24
N GLN A 23 0.46 -8.29 -4.97
CA GLN A 23 -0.39 -7.43 -5.82
C GLN A 23 0.24 -6.05 -6.02
N LEU A 24 0.69 -5.40 -4.94
CA LEU A 24 1.39 -4.12 -5.01
C LEU A 24 2.69 -4.22 -5.83
N THR A 25 3.46 -5.28 -5.56
CA THR A 25 4.70 -5.57 -6.27
C THR A 25 4.43 -5.72 -7.77
N TYR A 26 3.41 -6.45 -8.20
CA TYR A 26 3.07 -6.67 -9.60
C TYR A 26 2.50 -5.42 -10.28
N ALA A 27 1.70 -4.62 -9.57
CA ALA A 27 1.10 -3.40 -10.10
C ALA A 27 2.09 -2.23 -10.25
N ARG A 28 3.26 -2.28 -9.59
CA ARG A 28 4.24 -1.19 -9.66
C ARG A 28 4.60 -0.85 -11.12
N ASN A 29 4.57 0.42 -11.47
CA ASN A 29 4.86 0.91 -12.83
C ASN A 29 3.97 0.34 -13.95
N ARG A 30 2.78 -0.19 -13.63
CA ARG A 30 1.81 -0.67 -14.62
C ARG A 30 0.58 0.25 -14.66
N PRO A 31 0.34 0.97 -15.76
CA PRO A 31 -0.87 1.79 -15.90
C PRO A 31 -2.16 0.96 -16.00
N ASP A 32 -2.07 -0.25 -16.54
CA ASP A 32 -3.15 -1.19 -16.84
C ASP A 32 -3.43 -2.19 -15.70
N CYS A 33 -2.99 -1.89 -14.49
CA CYS A 33 -3.22 -2.76 -13.34
C CYS A 33 -4.67 -2.69 -12.83
N GLN A 34 -5.00 -3.63 -11.94
CA GLN A 34 -6.30 -3.75 -11.30
C GLN A 34 -6.67 -2.47 -10.52
N PRO A 35 -7.97 -2.21 -10.31
CA PRO A 35 -8.44 -1.10 -9.51
C PRO A 35 -7.87 -1.09 -8.10
N THR A 36 -7.61 0.10 -7.55
CA THR A 36 -7.19 0.27 -6.15
C THR A 36 -8.22 -0.32 -5.17
N SER A 37 -9.51 -0.19 -5.50
CA SER A 37 -10.64 -0.67 -4.69
C SER A 37 -10.73 -2.18 -4.52
N GLU A 38 -10.03 -2.97 -5.35
CA GLU A 38 -9.97 -4.42 -5.20
C GLU A 38 -8.98 -4.86 -4.10
N VAL A 39 -8.09 -3.96 -3.64
CA VAL A 39 -7.03 -4.26 -2.66
C VAL A 39 -7.14 -3.41 -1.40
N PHE A 40 -7.66 -2.19 -1.54
CA PHE A 40 -7.81 -1.23 -0.45
C PHE A 40 -9.25 -0.82 -0.27
N GLU A 41 -9.73 -0.88 0.96
CA GLU A 41 -11.07 -0.42 1.35
C GLU A 41 -11.17 1.11 1.25
N GLN A 42 -12.38 1.65 1.27
CA GLN A 42 -12.60 3.10 1.08
C GLN A 42 -11.84 3.94 2.12
N GLN A 43 -11.83 3.51 3.38
CA GLN A 43 -11.09 4.20 4.45
C GLN A 43 -9.58 4.15 4.21
N GLU A 44 -9.05 2.99 3.78
CA GLU A 44 -7.63 2.88 3.41
C GLU A 44 -7.29 3.81 2.23
N GLN A 45 -8.19 3.93 1.25
CA GLN A 45 -7.99 4.84 0.11
C GLN A 45 -7.96 6.31 0.52
N GLN A 46 -8.77 6.72 1.51
CA GLN A 46 -8.71 8.07 2.08
C GLN A 46 -7.37 8.33 2.75
N VAL A 47 -6.88 7.39 3.57
CA VAL A 47 -5.56 7.53 4.22
C VAL A 47 -4.44 7.53 3.19
N LEU A 48 -4.51 6.67 2.16
CA LEU A 48 -3.55 6.68 1.05
C LEU A 48 -3.52 8.03 0.34
N GLN A 49 -4.66 8.69 0.15
CA GLN A 49 -4.72 10.02 -0.45
C GLN A 49 -4.00 11.06 0.41
N GLN A 50 -4.26 11.11 1.72
CA GLN A 50 -3.58 12.03 2.63
C GLN A 50 -2.07 11.77 2.68
N VAL A 51 -1.66 10.50 2.69
CA VAL A 51 -0.24 10.12 2.66
C VAL A 51 0.39 10.51 1.33
N ASN A 52 -0.31 10.33 0.20
CA ASN A 52 0.17 10.76 -1.11
C ASN A 52 0.42 12.26 -1.13
N GLU A 53 -0.51 13.06 -0.59
CA GLU A 53 -0.37 14.52 -0.50
C GLU A 53 0.85 14.95 0.31
N ARG A 54 1.14 14.23 1.41
CA ARG A 54 2.33 14.47 2.23
C ARG A 54 3.64 14.04 1.55
N LEU A 55 3.62 12.94 0.78
CA LEU A 55 4.82 12.33 0.21
C LEU A 55 5.15 12.82 -1.20
N GLN A 56 4.16 13.31 -1.95
CA GLN A 56 4.38 13.92 -3.25
C GLN A 56 5.18 15.20 -3.06
N GLY A 57 6.35 15.26 -3.71
CA GLY A 57 7.20 16.44 -3.63
C GLY A 57 6.67 17.58 -4.51
N ASN A 58 7.31 18.74 -4.41
CA ASN A 58 6.91 19.92 -5.16
C ASN A 58 7.22 19.83 -6.66
N THR A 59 8.11 18.93 -7.05
CA THR A 59 8.56 18.78 -8.44
C THR A 59 7.81 17.69 -9.19
N ALA A 60 7.63 17.84 -10.50
CA ALA A 60 6.95 16.85 -11.34
C ALA A 60 7.57 15.44 -11.21
N LYS A 61 8.90 15.34 -11.04
CA LYS A 61 9.61 14.07 -10.86
C LYS A 61 9.34 13.36 -9.52
N GLN A 62 8.80 14.09 -8.54
CA GLN A 62 8.48 13.57 -7.20
C GLN A 62 6.98 13.36 -7.00
N LYS A 63 6.15 13.72 -7.98
CA LYS A 63 4.71 13.46 -7.96
C LYS A 63 4.42 12.01 -8.34
N ASN A 64 3.34 11.49 -7.79
CA ASN A 64 2.82 10.19 -8.18
C ASN A 64 2.25 10.30 -9.62
N PRO A 65 2.79 9.55 -10.60
CA PRO A 65 2.37 9.67 -11.99
C PRO A 65 1.13 8.83 -12.32
N PHE A 66 0.65 8.02 -11.37
CA PHE A 66 -0.42 7.05 -11.60
C PHE A 66 -1.77 7.62 -11.15
N PRO A 67 -2.87 7.25 -11.83
CA PRO A 67 -4.21 7.68 -11.45
C PRO A 67 -4.70 6.92 -10.21
N GLN A 68 -5.47 7.60 -9.35
CA GLN A 68 -5.87 7.10 -8.02
C GLN A 68 -6.71 5.81 -8.06
N ASP A 69 -7.46 5.61 -9.14
CA ASP A 69 -8.29 4.42 -9.37
C ASP A 69 -7.47 3.17 -9.68
N ARG A 70 -6.15 3.28 -9.94
CA ARG A 70 -5.28 2.16 -10.31
C ARG A 70 -4.33 1.79 -9.19
N LEU A 71 -4.15 0.49 -8.96
CA LEU A 71 -3.31 -0.01 -7.87
C LEU A 71 -1.85 0.47 -7.94
N SER A 72 -1.34 0.84 -9.12
CA SER A 72 -0.02 1.44 -9.30
C SER A 72 0.15 2.75 -8.53
N TRP A 73 -0.92 3.52 -8.33
CA TRP A 73 -0.95 4.70 -7.47
C TRP A 73 -0.69 4.34 -6.01
N ALA A 74 -1.40 3.35 -5.48
CA ALA A 74 -1.17 2.85 -4.12
C ALA A 74 0.22 2.20 -3.99
N SER A 75 0.66 1.42 -4.97
CA SER A 75 2.01 0.84 -5.01
C SER A 75 3.10 1.89 -4.91
N TRP A 76 2.94 3.04 -5.57
CA TRP A 76 3.90 4.14 -5.47
C TRP A 76 3.94 4.71 -4.04
N ILE A 77 2.78 4.96 -3.42
CA ILE A 77 2.66 5.51 -2.07
C ILE A 77 3.25 4.55 -1.03
N ILE A 78 2.85 3.28 -1.08
CA ILE A 78 3.34 2.24 -0.18
C ILE A 78 4.86 2.06 -0.36
N ALA A 79 5.38 2.08 -1.59
CA ALA A 79 6.82 2.02 -1.80
C ALA A 79 7.57 3.21 -1.18
N ARG A 80 7.01 4.44 -1.30
CA ARG A 80 7.59 5.64 -0.65
C ARG A 80 7.61 5.48 0.87
N LEU A 81 6.52 5.01 1.47
CA LEU A 81 6.50 4.64 2.88
C LEU A 81 7.53 3.57 3.21
N GLY A 82 7.76 2.60 2.32
CA GLY A 82 8.78 1.54 2.47
C GLY A 82 10.23 2.00 2.32
N GLY A 83 10.49 3.29 2.09
CA GLY A 83 11.84 3.86 1.95
C GLY A 83 12.35 3.96 0.51
N TRP A 84 11.52 3.70 -0.49
CA TRP A 84 11.88 3.98 -1.88
C TRP A 84 11.86 5.49 -2.14
N LYS A 85 12.82 6.00 -2.92
CA LYS A 85 13.00 7.45 -3.11
C LYS A 85 11.99 8.09 -4.08
N GLY A 86 11.22 7.30 -4.81
CA GLY A 86 10.18 7.81 -5.72
C GLY A 86 10.63 8.04 -7.17
N TYR A 87 11.91 7.88 -7.48
CA TYR A 87 12.44 8.15 -8.81
C TYR A 87 12.25 6.95 -9.75
N GLN A 88 11.57 7.16 -10.88
CA GLN A 88 11.36 6.12 -11.90
C GLN A 88 12.67 5.59 -12.53
N SER A 89 13.75 6.38 -12.49
CA SER A 89 15.08 5.95 -12.94
C SER A 89 15.76 4.95 -11.98
N GLN A 90 15.28 4.83 -10.74
CA GLN A 90 15.83 3.86 -9.79
C GLN A 90 15.23 2.48 -9.99
N LYS A 91 15.93 1.47 -9.46
CA LYS A 91 15.42 0.11 -9.38
C LYS A 91 14.00 0.12 -8.79
N PRO A 92 13.02 -0.52 -9.46
CA PRO A 92 11.66 -0.59 -8.96
C PRO A 92 11.61 -1.22 -7.56
N PRO A 93 10.68 -0.76 -6.70
CA PRO A 93 10.53 -1.30 -5.34
C PRO A 93 10.20 -2.80 -5.37
N GLY A 94 10.88 -3.57 -4.52
CA GLY A 94 10.66 -5.02 -4.41
C GLY A 94 9.64 -5.39 -3.33
N PRO A 95 9.34 -6.69 -3.16
CA PRO A 95 8.39 -7.19 -2.16
C PRO A 95 8.70 -6.73 -0.73
N ILE A 96 9.98 -6.73 -0.33
CA ILE A 96 10.41 -6.29 1.01
C ILE A 96 10.08 -4.80 1.22
N THR A 97 10.32 -3.95 0.22
CA THR A 97 9.96 -2.54 0.26
C THR A 97 8.44 -2.35 0.41
N MET A 98 7.65 -3.13 -0.33
CA MET A 98 6.18 -3.08 -0.22
C MET A 98 5.70 -3.51 1.16
N LYS A 99 6.25 -4.60 1.70
CA LYS A 99 5.94 -5.08 3.06
C LYS A 99 6.24 -4.00 4.10
N ASN A 100 7.44 -3.41 4.07
CA ASN A 100 7.82 -2.34 5.00
C ASN A 100 6.90 -1.11 4.88
N GLY A 101 6.46 -0.82 3.65
CA GLY A 101 5.49 0.24 3.40
C GLY A 101 4.12 -0.04 4.00
N LEU A 102 3.62 -1.28 3.86
CA LEU A 102 2.36 -1.73 4.45
C LEU A 102 2.41 -1.72 5.98
N ASP A 103 3.50 -2.17 6.59
CA ASP A 103 3.68 -2.11 8.04
C ASP A 103 3.58 -0.67 8.54
N ARG A 104 4.24 0.27 7.84
CA ARG A 104 4.14 1.70 8.16
C ARG A 104 2.73 2.22 7.93
N PHE A 105 2.09 1.85 6.83
CA PHE A 105 0.72 2.25 6.51
C PHE A 105 -0.28 1.80 7.58
N ALA A 106 -0.12 0.61 8.16
CA ALA A 106 -0.96 0.14 9.26
C ALA A 106 -0.94 1.07 10.48
N ILE A 107 0.22 1.68 10.79
CA ILE A 107 0.34 2.68 11.86
C ILE A 107 -0.46 3.96 11.54
N TYR A 108 -0.48 4.39 10.26
CA TYR A 108 -1.30 5.53 9.85
C TYR A 108 -2.79 5.22 9.92
N MET A 109 -3.19 3.98 9.59
CA MET A 109 -4.58 3.53 9.72
C MET A 109 -5.03 3.54 11.18
N GLU A 110 -4.23 2.98 12.09
CA GLU A 110 -4.52 2.99 13.53
C GLU A 110 -4.67 4.42 14.07
N ALA A 111 -3.76 5.32 13.69
CA ALA A 111 -3.88 6.73 14.05
C ALA A 111 -5.16 7.38 13.48
N PHE A 112 -5.49 7.11 12.22
CA PHE A 112 -6.70 7.63 11.59
C PHE A 112 -7.97 7.14 12.29
N GLU A 113 -8.04 5.86 12.65
CA GLU A 113 -9.15 5.29 13.42
C GLU A 113 -9.29 5.97 14.79
N LEU A 114 -8.17 6.14 15.51
CA LEU A 114 -8.17 6.78 16.82
C LEU A 114 -8.74 8.22 16.79
N PHE A 115 -8.40 9.01 15.77
CA PHE A 115 -8.84 10.41 15.67
C PHE A 115 -10.23 10.60 15.05
N ASN A 116 -10.76 9.62 14.33
CA ASN A 116 -12.09 9.69 13.70
C ASN A 116 -13.18 8.90 14.44
N SER A 117 -12.83 8.18 15.51
CA SER A 117 -13.78 7.43 16.35
C SER A 117 -14.36 8.27 17.51
N SER A 118 -14.36 9.61 17.39
CA SER A 118 -14.86 10.57 18.39
C SER A 118 -16.16 11.24 17.96
#